data_AF-A0A8B6GIP5-F1
#
_entry.id   AF-A0A8B6GIP5-F1
#
_cell.length_a   1.000
_cell.length_b   1.000
_cell.length_c   1.000
_cell.angle_alpha   90.00
_cell.angle_beta   90.00
_cell.angle_gamma   90.00
#
_symmetry.space_group_name_H-M   'P 1'
#
loop_
_entity.id
_entity.type
_entity.pdbx_description
1 polymer ?
#
loop_
_entity_poly.entity_id
_entity_poly.type
_entity_poly.pdbx_seq_one_letter_code
_entity_poly.pdbx_strand_id
1 'polypeptide(L)'
;MSLSGIIKQLKYINPNKATGHDLIPRRVLKETAEQIAPYLEIIFNKSIKLGTVLTDWLIGNVIPILKKGDKTDPVNYHPVSLTSVPCKIMEHIILRSIMNYLDNNKLLSQYQYGSRKNHPCQQQVIDTSEDLARIRDNKGQADILILDFSKAFDTVLHRYLVHKLRNKSIDKYTENWIDNWI
;
A
#
# COMPACT_ATOMS: atom_id res chain seq x y z
N MET A 1 18.65 0.78 1.92
CA MET A 1 17.73 0.37 3.02
C MET A 1 18.57 -0.05 4.20
N SER A 2 18.18 0.22 5.45
CA SER A 2 19.01 -0.14 6.60
C SER A 2 18.64 -1.50 7.18
N LEU A 3 19.66 -2.30 7.51
CA LEU A 3 19.55 -3.55 8.26
C LEU A 3 18.63 -3.42 9.48
N SER A 4 18.82 -2.37 10.28
CA SER A 4 18.01 -2.08 11.46
C SER A 4 16.53 -1.88 11.15
N GLY A 5 16.22 -1.26 10.00
CA GLY A 5 14.85 -1.08 9.53
C GLY A 5 14.19 -2.42 9.16
N ILE A 6 14.93 -3.30 8.49
CA ILE A 6 14.45 -4.63 8.09
C ILE A 6 14.22 -5.51 9.31
N ILE A 7 15.16 -5.55 10.27
CA ILE A 7 15.01 -6.26 11.54
C ILE A 7 13.75 -5.78 12.27
N LYS A 8 13.54 -4.45 12.34
CA LYS A 8 12.35 -3.87 12.97
C LYS A 8 11.06 -4.33 12.29
N GLN A 9 11.01 -4.36 10.96
CA GLN A 9 9.84 -4.82 10.21
C GLN A 9 9.56 -6.30 10.47
N LEU A 10 10.59 -7.16 10.42
CA LEU A 10 10.48 -8.58 10.72
C LEU A 10 9.98 -8.83 12.15
N LYS A 11 10.50 -8.09 13.15
CA LYS A 11 10.02 -8.21 14.54
C LYS A 11 8.58 -7.74 14.73
N TYR A 12 8.08 -6.84 13.87
CA TYR A 12 6.72 -6.31 13.96
C TYR A 12 5.65 -7.17 13.26
N ILE A 13 6.03 -8.15 12.44
CA ILE A 13 5.03 -8.98 11.76
C ILE A 13 4.19 -9.79 12.76
N ASN A 14 2.90 -9.97 12.43
CA ASN A 14 2.01 -10.82 13.19
C ASN A 14 2.31 -12.30 12.85
N PRO A 15 2.77 -13.12 13.82
CA PRO A 15 3.18 -14.51 13.56
C PRO A 15 2.02 -15.43 13.18
N ASN A 16 0.78 -15.05 13.47
CA ASN A 16 -0.41 -15.89 13.28
C ASN A 16 -1.14 -15.62 11.94
N LYS A 17 -0.62 -14.72 11.10
CA LYS A 17 -1.19 -14.47 9.77
C LYS A 17 -0.71 -15.54 8.76
N ALA A 18 -1.54 -15.76 7.74
CA ALA A 18 -1.24 -16.70 6.65
C ALA A 18 0.10 -16.41 5.95
N THR A 19 0.70 -17.49 5.45
CA THR A 19 1.93 -17.52 4.64
C THR A 19 1.64 -17.14 3.18
N GLY A 20 2.70 -16.83 2.43
CA GLY A 20 2.61 -16.68 0.98
C GLY A 20 2.71 -18.03 0.27
N HIS A 21 2.98 -17.98 -1.03
CA HIS A 21 3.24 -19.18 -1.85
C HIS A 21 4.54 -19.89 -1.45
N ASP A 22 5.49 -19.15 -0.86
CA ASP A 22 6.75 -19.65 -0.31
C ASP A 22 6.60 -20.61 0.88
N LEU A 23 5.38 -20.70 1.45
CA LEU A 23 5.04 -21.49 2.63
C LEU A 23 5.88 -21.17 3.88
N ILE A 24 6.60 -20.03 3.89
CA ILE A 24 7.45 -19.65 5.02
C ILE A 24 6.57 -19.07 6.13
N PRO A 25 6.50 -19.70 7.32
CA PRO A 25 5.74 -19.17 8.43
C PRO A 25 6.27 -17.81 8.87
N ARG A 26 5.36 -16.84 9.08
CA ARG A 26 5.72 -15.52 9.61
C ARG A 26 6.44 -15.61 10.96
N ARG A 27 6.10 -16.61 11.77
CA ARG A 27 6.78 -16.88 13.04
C ARG A 27 8.27 -17.12 12.86
N VAL A 28 8.67 -17.93 11.87
CA VAL A 28 10.08 -18.21 11.57
C VAL A 28 10.81 -16.91 11.24
N LEU A 29 10.29 -16.12 10.30
CA LEU A 29 10.88 -14.84 9.90
C LEU A 29 11.02 -13.84 11.06
N LYS A 30 10.07 -13.88 12.01
CA LYS A 30 10.09 -13.03 13.20
C LYS A 30 11.16 -13.48 14.21
N GLU A 31 11.23 -14.77 14.48
CA GLU A 31 12.15 -15.36 15.46
C GLU A 31 13.60 -15.35 14.95
N THR A 32 13.81 -15.49 13.64
CA THR A 32 15.13 -15.46 13.00
C THR A 32 15.45 -14.11 12.34
N ALA A 33 14.83 -13.02 12.83
CA ALA A 33 14.91 -11.71 12.18
C ALA A 33 16.34 -11.19 12.04
N GLU A 34 17.18 -11.41 13.05
CA GLU A 34 18.56 -10.91 13.08
C GLU A 34 19.47 -11.68 12.10
N GLN A 35 19.19 -12.96 11.90
CA GLN A 35 19.95 -13.84 11.01
C GLN A 35 19.56 -13.65 9.55
N ILE A 36 18.28 -13.42 9.26
CA ILE A 36 17.77 -13.30 7.88
C ILE A 36 17.92 -11.88 7.32
N ALA A 37 17.81 -10.85 8.17
CA ALA A 37 17.83 -9.46 7.71
C ALA A 37 19.06 -9.05 6.87
N PRO A 38 20.29 -9.51 7.15
CA PRO A 38 21.45 -9.20 6.30
C PRO A 38 21.30 -9.71 4.86
N TYR A 39 20.73 -10.89 4.67
CA TYR A 39 20.48 -11.45 3.33
C TYR A 39 19.37 -10.69 2.61
N LEU A 40 18.28 -10.36 3.31
CA LEU A 40 17.21 -9.54 2.75
C LEU A 40 17.71 -8.15 2.38
N GLU A 41 18.59 -7.54 3.18
CA GLU A 41 19.19 -6.24 2.86
C GLU A 41 19.94 -6.27 1.53
N ILE A 42 20.74 -7.31 1.29
CA ILE A 42 21.46 -7.50 0.02
C ILE A 42 20.46 -7.63 -1.14
N ILE A 43 19.44 -8.49 -0.99
CA ILE A 43 18.42 -8.73 -2.01
C ILE A 43 17.65 -7.45 -2.32
N PHE A 44 17.17 -6.75 -1.29
CA PHE A 44 16.37 -5.55 -1.42
C PHE A 44 17.17 -4.43 -2.09
N ASN A 45 18.41 -4.20 -1.65
CA ASN A 45 19.27 -3.19 -2.25
C ASN A 45 19.63 -3.52 -3.70
N LYS A 46 19.81 -4.81 -4.06
CA LYS A 46 20.00 -5.20 -5.47
C LYS A 46 18.74 -4.98 -6.30
N SER A 47 17.60 -5.43 -5.80
CA SER A 47 16.29 -5.30 -6.46
C SER A 47 15.96 -3.84 -6.79
N ILE A 48 16.10 -2.92 -5.84
CA ILE A 48 15.82 -1.49 -6.10
C ILE A 48 16.84 -0.88 -7.07
N LYS A 49 18.15 -1.18 -6.92
CA LYS A 49 19.20 -0.61 -7.77
C LYS A 49 19.06 -1.04 -9.22
N LEU A 50 18.64 -2.28 -9.46
CA LEU A 50 18.37 -2.81 -10.79
C LEU A 50 17.00 -2.38 -11.32
N GLY A 51 16.10 -1.91 -10.45
CA GLY A 51 14.71 -1.60 -10.81
C GLY A 51 13.91 -2.85 -11.18
N THR A 52 14.26 -4.01 -10.61
CA THR A 52 13.63 -5.30 -10.94
C THR A 52 13.12 -6.01 -9.69
N VAL A 53 12.00 -6.70 -9.86
CA VAL A 53 11.38 -7.55 -8.84
C VAL A 53 11.84 -8.99 -9.07
N LEU A 54 12.06 -9.74 -7.99
CA LEU A 54 12.29 -11.17 -8.08
C LEU A 54 11.02 -11.86 -8.60
N THR A 55 11.16 -12.77 -9.57
CA THR A 55 10.02 -13.51 -10.16
C THR A 55 9.18 -14.22 -9.10
N ASP A 56 9.82 -14.75 -8.06
CA ASP A 56 9.16 -15.41 -6.94
C ASP A 56 8.23 -14.47 -6.15
N TRP A 57 8.53 -13.17 -6.09
CA TRP A 57 7.70 -12.19 -5.39
C TRP A 57 6.45 -11.78 -6.17
N LEU A 58 6.46 -11.96 -7.50
CA LEU A 58 5.31 -11.73 -8.36
C LEU A 58 4.24 -12.83 -8.21
N ILE A 59 4.57 -13.93 -7.53
CA ILE A 59 3.64 -15.02 -7.27
C ILE A 59 2.81 -14.69 -6.03
N GLY A 60 1.48 -14.74 -6.17
CA GLY A 60 0.54 -14.51 -5.08
C GLY A 60 -0.57 -15.54 -5.07
N ASN A 61 -0.90 -16.06 -3.88
CA ASN A 61 -2.07 -16.92 -3.70
C ASN A 61 -3.33 -16.05 -3.59
N VAL A 62 -4.27 -16.18 -4.54
CA VAL A 62 -5.55 -15.45 -4.49
C VAL A 62 -6.53 -16.19 -3.60
N ILE A 63 -6.91 -15.59 -2.48
CA ILE A 63 -7.90 -16.13 -1.55
C ILE A 63 -9.19 -15.32 -1.67
N PRO A 64 -10.32 -15.93 -2.06
CA PRO A 64 -11.61 -15.26 -2.08
C PRO A 64 -12.16 -15.09 -0.66
N ILE A 65 -12.48 -13.86 -0.26
CA ILE A 65 -13.09 -13.54 1.03
C ILE A 65 -14.52 -13.06 0.80
N LEU A 66 -15.51 -13.73 1.39
CA LEU A 66 -16.91 -13.31 1.28
C LEU A 66 -17.10 -11.93 1.91
N LYS A 67 -17.63 -10.97 1.15
CA LYS A 67 -17.94 -9.62 1.67
C LYS A 67 -19.36 -9.53 2.21
N LYS A 68 -20.35 -9.99 1.45
CA LYS A 68 -21.79 -10.02 1.82
C LYS A 68 -22.57 -10.84 0.80
N GLY A 69 -23.78 -11.29 1.15
CA GLY A 69 -24.68 -11.95 0.20
C GLY A 69 -24.54 -13.48 0.17
N ASP A 70 -25.01 -14.07 -0.93
CA ASP A 70 -25.00 -15.53 -1.14
C ASP A 70 -23.57 -16.05 -1.37
N LYS A 71 -23.25 -17.16 -0.72
CA LYS A 71 -21.98 -17.88 -0.83
C LYS A 71 -21.82 -18.61 -2.16
N THR A 72 -22.92 -18.88 -2.88
CA THR A 72 -22.84 -19.58 -4.17
C THR A 72 -22.50 -18.64 -5.33
N ASP A 73 -22.66 -17.33 -5.15
CA ASP A 73 -22.38 -16.33 -6.16
C ASP A 73 -20.95 -15.77 -6.02
N PRO A 74 -20.05 -16.01 -7.00
CA PRO A 74 -18.68 -15.52 -6.97
C PRO A 74 -18.54 -13.99 -6.86
N VAL A 75 -19.55 -13.22 -7.31
CA VAL A 75 -19.53 -11.75 -7.28
C VAL A 75 -19.53 -11.20 -5.85
N ASN A 76 -19.97 -12.02 -4.88
CA ASN A 76 -20.03 -11.67 -3.47
C ASN A 76 -18.68 -11.80 -2.74
N TYR A 77 -17.64 -12.29 -3.43
CA TYR A 77 -16.30 -12.47 -2.89
C TYR A 77 -15.36 -11.34 -3.33
N HIS A 78 -14.44 -10.99 -2.44
CA HIS A 78 -13.35 -10.04 -2.69
C HIS A 78 -12.04 -10.83 -2.73
N PRO A 79 -11.32 -10.86 -3.86
CA PRO A 79 -10.05 -11.55 -3.95
C PRO A 79 -8.99 -10.83 -3.12
N VAL A 80 -8.23 -11.57 -2.32
CA VAL A 80 -7.06 -11.05 -1.61
C VAL A 80 -5.83 -11.85 -2.03
N SER A 81 -4.86 -11.16 -2.63
CA SER A 81 -3.59 -11.76 -3.03
C SER A 81 -2.62 -11.84 -1.85
N LEU A 82 -2.19 -13.05 -1.50
CA LEU A 82 -1.14 -13.30 -0.53
C LEU A 82 0.21 -13.50 -1.22
N THR A 83 1.01 -12.44 -1.28
CA THR A 83 2.43 -12.49 -1.67
C THR A 83 3.31 -12.95 -0.50
N SER A 84 4.56 -13.31 -0.80
CA SER A 84 5.59 -13.66 0.19
C SER A 84 5.81 -12.53 1.21
N VAL A 85 6.24 -12.90 2.41
CA VAL A 85 6.46 -11.91 3.49
C VAL A 85 7.64 -10.97 3.17
N PRO A 86 8.77 -11.44 2.59
CA PRO A 86 9.83 -10.54 2.14
C PRO A 86 9.34 -9.52 1.12
N CYS A 87 8.49 -9.93 0.17
CA CYS A 87 7.90 -9.00 -0.81
C CYS A 87 7.10 -7.89 -0.13
N LYS A 88 6.20 -8.26 0.79
CA LYS A 88 5.41 -7.28 1.57
C LYS A 88 6.27 -6.29 2.36
N ILE A 89 7.41 -6.74 2.88
CA ILE A 89 8.36 -5.86 3.58
C ILE A 89 8.99 -4.88 2.58
N MET A 90 9.39 -5.35 1.40
CA MET A 90 9.92 -4.50 0.33
C MET A 90 8.90 -3.46 -0.15
N GLU A 91 7.66 -3.89 -0.45
CA GLU A 91 6.53 -3.02 -0.79
C GLU A 91 6.34 -1.92 0.27
N HIS A 92 6.36 -2.30 1.56
CA HIS A 92 6.22 -1.35 2.67
C HIS A 92 7.37 -0.34 2.74
N ILE A 93 8.61 -0.78 2.50
CA ILE A 93 9.77 0.11 2.48
C ILE A 93 9.67 1.12 1.34
N ILE A 94 9.31 0.66 0.14
CA ILE A 94 9.12 1.52 -1.04
C ILE A 94 7.99 2.51 -0.82
N LEU A 95 6.82 2.02 -0.38
CA LEU A 95 5.68 2.87 -0.05
C LEU A 95 6.05 3.95 0.96
N ARG A 96 6.77 3.60 2.02
CA ARG A 96 7.19 4.56 3.03
C ARG A 96 8.14 5.61 2.45
N SER A 97 9.05 5.22 1.57
CA SER A 97 9.95 6.16 0.87
C SER A 97 9.16 7.17 0.04
N ILE A 98 8.22 6.67 -0.78
CA ILE A 98 7.36 7.49 -1.63
C ILE A 98 6.49 8.43 -0.80
N MET A 99 5.80 7.92 0.22
CA MET A 99 4.93 8.72 1.06
C MET A 99 5.70 9.83 1.80
N ASN A 100 6.87 9.51 2.36
CA ASN A 100 7.72 10.52 2.99
C ASN A 100 8.11 11.62 1.99
N TYR A 101 8.48 11.26 0.77
CA TYR A 101 8.82 12.23 -0.27
C TYR A 101 7.60 13.09 -0.65
N LEU A 102 6.44 12.48 -0.90
CA LEU A 102 5.22 13.19 -1.26
C LEU A 102 4.75 14.14 -0.15
N ASP A 103 4.85 13.72 1.11
CA ASP A 103 4.45 14.52 2.28
C ASP A 103 5.42 15.69 2.50
N ASN A 104 6.74 15.44 2.47
CA ASN A 104 7.75 16.48 2.68
C ASN A 104 7.71 17.58 1.60
N ASN A 105 7.33 17.21 0.38
CA ASN A 105 7.19 18.14 -0.75
C ASN A 105 5.76 18.66 -0.93
N LYS A 106 4.83 18.33 -0.03
CA LYS A 106 3.41 18.75 -0.09
C LYS A 106 2.75 18.46 -1.44
N LEU A 107 3.04 17.30 -2.03
CA LEU A 107 2.61 16.91 -3.38
C LEU A 107 1.21 16.28 -3.42
N LEU A 108 0.62 16.02 -2.24
CA LEU A 108 -0.72 15.49 -2.04
C LEU A 108 -1.66 16.59 -1.55
N SER A 109 -2.94 16.47 -1.89
CA SER A 109 -3.96 17.40 -1.41
C SER A 109 -4.07 17.35 0.13
N GLN A 110 -4.28 18.51 0.74
CA GLN A 110 -4.56 18.60 2.18
C GLN A 110 -5.88 17.91 2.57
N TYR A 111 -6.83 17.83 1.61
CA TYR A 111 -8.13 17.15 1.77
C TYR A 111 -8.11 15.67 1.38
N GLN A 112 -6.92 15.10 1.12
CA GLN A 112 -6.79 13.67 0.92
C GLN A 112 -6.56 13.00 2.29
N TYR A 113 -7.59 12.36 2.83
CA TYR A 113 -7.51 11.69 4.13
C TYR A 113 -7.17 10.19 4.01
N GLY A 114 -7.67 9.54 2.95
CA GLY A 114 -7.43 8.11 2.72
C GLY A 114 -5.95 7.76 2.55
N SER A 115 -5.53 6.65 3.17
CA SER A 115 -4.19 6.06 3.04
C SER A 115 -3.02 7.00 3.37
N ARG A 116 -3.25 8.02 4.21
CA ARG A 116 -2.21 8.93 4.69
C ARG A 116 -1.99 8.81 6.18
N LYS A 117 -0.73 8.93 6.59
CA LYS A 117 -0.38 8.98 8.01
C LYS A 117 -0.90 10.29 8.60
N ASN A 118 -1.47 10.24 9.81
CA ASN A 118 -2.02 11.41 10.52
C ASN A 118 -3.22 12.11 9.84
N HIS A 119 -3.88 11.48 8.87
CA HIS A 119 -5.15 11.97 8.31
C HIS A 119 -6.26 10.93 8.51
N PRO A 120 -6.81 10.80 9.73
CA PRO A 120 -7.85 9.81 10.01
C PRO A 120 -9.15 10.15 9.28
N CYS A 121 -9.96 9.12 8.96
CA CYS A 121 -11.28 9.28 8.34
C CYS A 121 -12.19 10.20 9.17
N GLN A 122 -12.06 10.14 10.49
CA GLN A 122 -12.79 11.00 11.43
C GLN A 122 -12.55 12.49 11.16
N GLN A 123 -11.33 12.89 10.79
CA GLN A 123 -11.03 14.28 10.49
C GLN A 123 -11.78 14.76 9.25
N GLN A 124 -11.89 13.92 8.21
CA GLN A 124 -12.65 14.25 7.00
C GLN A 124 -14.12 14.54 7.32
N VAL A 125 -14.71 13.73 8.19
CA VAL A 125 -16.11 13.90 8.63
C VAL A 125 -16.28 15.19 9.41
N ILE A 126 -15.35 15.49 10.32
CA ILE A 126 -15.36 16.72 11.12
C ILE A 126 -15.27 17.95 10.20
N ASP A 127 -14.26 17.99 9.33
CA ASP A 127 -14.02 19.12 8.43
C ASP A 127 -15.24 19.37 7.51
N THR A 128 -15.79 18.30 6.94
CA THR A 128 -16.99 18.38 6.09
C THR A 128 -18.20 18.87 6.89
N SER A 129 -18.38 18.38 8.11
CA SER A 129 -19.51 18.78 8.96
C SER A 129 -19.42 20.25 9.37
N GLU A 130 -18.21 20.73 9.65
CA GLU A 130 -17.97 22.14 9.98
C GLU A 130 -18.26 23.05 8.79
N ASP A 131 -17.80 22.68 7.60
CA ASP A 131 -18.08 23.44 6.37
C ASP A 131 -19.58 23.54 6.09
N LEU A 132 -20.32 22.44 6.22
CA LEU A 132 -21.77 22.42 6.04
C LEU A 132 -22.50 23.25 7.11
N ALA A 133 -22.08 23.16 8.37
CA ALA A 133 -22.64 23.96 9.45
C ALA A 133 -22.43 25.47 9.20
N ARG A 134 -21.23 25.85 8.77
CA ARG A 134 -20.88 27.24 8.45
C ARG A 134 -21.71 27.81 7.29
N ILE A 135 -21.94 27.02 6.24
CA ILE A 135 -22.80 27.43 5.12
C ILE A 135 -24.24 27.64 5.60
N ARG A 136 -24.75 26.71 6.41
CA ARG A 136 -26.11 26.81 6.98
C ARG A 136 -26.28 28.03 7.86
N ASP A 137 -25.32 28.32 8.75
CA ASP A 137 -25.39 29.45 9.67
C ASP A 137 -25.37 30.79 8.91
N ASN A 138 -24.69 30.83 7.76
CA ASN A 138 -24.70 31.96 6.82
C ASN A 138 -25.92 31.97 5.88
N LYS A 139 -26.91 31.10 6.09
CA LYS A 139 -28.11 30.95 5.24
C LYS A 139 -27.79 30.66 3.76
N GLY A 140 -26.65 30.05 3.49
CA GLY A 140 -26.26 29.61 2.15
C GLY A 140 -26.86 28.24 1.79
N GLN A 141 -26.69 27.85 0.52
CA GLN A 141 -27.01 26.52 0.02
C GLN A 141 -25.71 25.72 -0.16
N ALA A 142 -25.73 24.44 0.21
CA ALA A 142 -24.66 23.50 -0.05
C ALA A 142 -25.20 22.30 -0.83
N ASP A 143 -24.59 21.99 -1.97
CA ASP A 143 -24.89 20.80 -2.77
C ASP A 143 -23.70 19.83 -2.68
N ILE A 144 -23.95 18.56 -2.36
CA ILE A 144 -22.90 17.56 -2.16
C ILE A 144 -22.96 16.51 -3.27
N LEU A 145 -21.85 16.34 -3.98
CA LEU A 145 -21.64 15.25 -4.92
C LEU A 145 -20.74 14.19 -4.29
N ILE A 146 -21.28 12.99 -4.06
CA ILE A 146 -20.52 11.83 -3.57
C ILE A 146 -20.19 10.94 -4.76
N LEU A 147 -18.91 10.69 -4.97
CA LEU A 147 -18.40 9.85 -6.06
C LEU A 147 -17.73 8.60 -5.48
N ASP A 148 -18.02 7.44 -6.06
CA ASP A 148 -17.37 6.17 -5.74
C ASP A 148 -16.89 5.48 -7.02
N PHE A 149 -15.65 4.99 -7.00
CA PHE A 149 -15.03 4.31 -8.13
C PHE A 149 -15.30 2.81 -8.05
N SER A 150 -15.96 2.27 -9.08
CA SER A 150 -16.14 0.81 -9.19
C SER A 150 -14.79 0.13 -9.43
N LYS A 151 -14.46 -0.84 -8.57
CA LYS A 151 -13.23 -1.67 -8.68
C LYS A 151 -11.96 -0.81 -8.87
N ALA A 152 -11.76 0.18 -8.01
CA ALA A 152 -10.70 1.16 -8.15
C ALA A 152 -9.28 0.57 -8.34
N PHE A 153 -8.95 -0.54 -7.68
CA PHE A 153 -7.63 -1.18 -7.85
C PHE A 153 -7.52 -1.98 -9.15
N ASP A 154 -8.59 -2.64 -9.58
CA ASP A 154 -8.61 -3.47 -10.80
C ASP A 154 -8.67 -2.64 -12.08
N THR A 155 -9.10 -1.38 -11.99
CA THR A 155 -9.34 -0.48 -13.14
C THR A 155 -8.23 0.54 -13.37
N VAL A 156 -7.22 0.59 -12.49
CA VAL A 156 -6.08 1.50 -12.65
C VAL A 156 -5.22 1.05 -13.82
N LEU A 157 -5.13 1.90 -14.84
CA LEU A 157 -4.22 1.71 -15.96
C LEU A 157 -2.77 1.95 -15.52
N HIS A 158 -1.98 0.88 -15.42
CA HIS A 158 -0.59 0.88 -14.94
C HIS A 158 0.29 1.94 -15.63
N ARG A 159 0.19 2.09 -16.96
CA ARG A 159 0.94 3.11 -17.72
C ARG A 159 0.72 4.54 -17.20
N TYR A 160 -0.50 4.88 -16.79
CA TYR A 160 -0.82 6.22 -16.29
C TYR A 160 -0.40 6.39 -14.82
N LEU A 161 -0.40 5.30 -14.05
CA LEU A 161 0.16 5.32 -12.69
C LEU A 161 1.65 5.63 -12.74
N VAL A 162 2.42 4.91 -13.56
CA VAL A 162 3.86 5.14 -13.74
C VAL A 162 4.14 6.54 -14.27
N HIS A 163 3.36 7.00 -15.26
CA HIS A 163 3.46 8.39 -15.75
C HIS A 163 3.19 9.43 -14.65
N LYS A 164 2.20 9.22 -13.77
CA LYS A 164 1.95 10.09 -12.62
C LYS A 164 3.11 10.10 -11.63
N LEU A 165 3.72 8.94 -11.35
CA LEU A 165 4.89 8.86 -10.47
C LEU A 165 6.07 9.67 -11.04
N ARG A 166 6.33 9.54 -12.35
CA ARG A 166 7.35 10.31 -13.05
C ARG A 166 7.10 11.82 -12.98
N ASN A 167 5.86 12.25 -13.23
CA ASN A 167 5.49 13.67 -13.13
C ASN A 167 5.59 14.23 -11.71
N LYS A 168 5.53 13.36 -10.69
CA LYS A 168 5.75 13.72 -9.29
C LYS A 168 7.22 13.67 -8.89
N SER A 169 8.15 13.51 -9.84
CA SER A 169 9.60 13.46 -9.59
C SER A 169 10.03 12.36 -8.62
N ILE A 170 9.32 11.23 -8.63
CA ILE A 170 9.80 9.99 -7.99
C ILE A 170 11.06 9.52 -8.71
N ASP A 171 12.04 9.01 -7.97
CA ASP A 171 13.31 8.58 -8.54
C ASP A 171 13.13 7.39 -9.49
N LYS A 172 14.01 7.31 -10.50
CA LYS A 172 13.91 6.31 -11.58
C LYS A 172 14.06 4.87 -11.07
N TYR A 173 14.77 4.64 -9.97
CA TYR A 173 14.94 3.29 -9.41
C TYR A 173 13.61 2.79 -8.83
N THR A 174 12.95 3.64 -8.04
CA THR A 174 11.62 3.36 -7.48
C THR A 174 10.56 3.26 -8.57
N GLU A 175 10.58 4.16 -9.56
CA GLU A 175 9.67 4.12 -10.71
C GLU A 175 9.77 2.80 -11.48
N ASN A 176 10.99 2.42 -11.88
CA ASN A 176 11.24 1.17 -12.62
C ASN A 176 10.83 -0.06 -11.81
N TRP A 177 11.12 -0.06 -10.50
CA TRP A 177 10.74 -1.17 -9.63
C TRP A 177 9.21 -1.34 -9.58
N ILE A 178 8.46 -0.23 -9.48
CA ILE A 178 6.99 -0.25 -9.48
C ILE A 178 6.46 -0.73 -10.83
N ASP A 179 7.02 -0.24 -11.94
CA ASP A 179 6.63 -0.66 -13.30
C ASP A 179 6.88 -2.16 -13.52
N ASN A 180 7.89 -2.73 -12.87
CA ASN A 180 8.17 -4.17 -12.92
C ASN A 180 7.32 -5.00 -11.93
N TRP A 181 6.71 -4.35 -10.93
CA TRP A 181 5.87 -4.99 -9.91
C TRP A 181 4.41 -5.15 -10.35
N ILE A 182 3.89 -4.14 -11.05
CA ILE A 182 2.48 -4.05 -11.47
C ILE A 182 2.23 -4.71 -12.82
#